data_AF-A0A3D3M4F7-F1
#
_entry.id   AF-A0A3D3M4F7-F1
#
_cell.length_a   1.000
_cell.length_b   1.000
_cell.length_c   1.000
_cell.angle_alpha   90.00
_cell.angle_beta   90.00
_cell.angle_gamma   90.00
#
_symmetry.space_group_name_H-M   'P 1'
#
loop_
_entity.id
_entity.type
_entity.pdbx_description
1 polymer ?
#
loop_
_entity_poly.entity_id
_entity_poly.type
_entity_poly.pdbx_seq_one_letter_code
_entity_poly.pdbx_strand_id
1 'polypeptide(L)'
;SPASRARLADEVAKMTCEYVQRQLSNRRDFLMAEQAFRQEALLCPRLAELVKLHEQILLRGACQLLQVVGSRQPQQDAIVLTAIIEQMEYQGLLEAAKPQAEGQMLAILVRYLHLVLAAE
;
A
#
# COMPACT_ATOMS: atom_id res chain seq x y z
N SER A 1 20.75 8.14 12.52
CA SER A 1 20.65 7.44 13.82
C SER A 1 19.38 6.61 13.85
N PRO A 2 19.28 5.59 14.73
CA PRO A 2 18.07 4.79 14.90
C PRO A 2 16.81 5.63 15.16
N ALA A 3 16.91 6.65 16.03
CA ALA A 3 15.81 7.57 16.32
C ALA A 3 15.33 8.39 15.10
N SER A 4 16.21 8.74 14.16
CA SER A 4 15.80 9.40 12.92
C SER A 4 15.11 8.45 11.95
N ARG A 5 15.50 7.16 11.92
CA ARG A 5 14.83 6.14 11.09
C ARG A 5 13.45 5.79 11.61
N ALA A 6 13.29 5.70 12.92
CA ALA A 6 11.99 5.51 13.56
C ALA A 6 11.02 6.67 13.22
N ARG A 7 11.48 7.92 13.34
CA ARG A 7 10.67 9.09 12.95
C ARG A 7 10.30 9.08 11.46
N LEU A 8 11.24 8.72 10.59
CA LEU A 8 10.95 8.58 9.16
C LEU A 8 9.91 7.49 8.90
N ALA A 9 9.98 6.36 9.61
CA ALA A 9 8.98 5.29 9.52
C ALA A 9 7.57 5.80 9.91
N ASP A 10 7.47 6.58 10.99
CA ASP A 10 6.21 7.17 11.44
C ASP A 10 5.62 8.15 10.41
N GLU A 11 6.48 9.01 9.83
CA GLU A 11 6.06 9.98 8.81
C GLU A 11 5.58 9.29 7.53
N VAL A 12 6.33 8.30 7.03
CA VAL A 12 5.96 7.53 5.83
C VAL A 12 4.69 6.72 6.07
N ALA A 13 4.51 6.16 7.27
CA ALA A 13 3.29 5.45 7.64
C ALA A 13 2.07 6.38 7.61
N LYS A 14 2.22 7.58 8.17
CA LYS A 14 1.16 8.61 8.14
C LYS A 14 0.81 9.03 6.72
N MET A 15 1.82 9.32 5.89
CA MET A 15 1.60 9.68 4.49
C MET A 15 0.89 8.58 3.70
N THR A 16 1.27 7.31 3.92
CA THR A 16 0.64 6.16 3.27
C THR A 16 -0.82 5.98 3.74
N CYS A 17 -1.08 6.14 5.04
CA CYS A 17 -2.42 6.11 5.61
C CYS A 17 -3.32 7.19 4.98
N GLU A 18 -2.84 8.44 4.93
CA GLU A 18 -3.56 9.55 4.30
C GLU A 18 -3.81 9.30 2.80
N TYR A 19 -2.85 8.69 2.09
CA TYR A 19 -3.01 8.30 0.70
C TYR A 19 -4.18 7.33 0.53
N VAL A 20 -4.24 6.24 1.30
CA VAL A 20 -5.32 5.25 1.20
C VAL A 20 -6.68 5.87 1.52
N GLN A 21 -6.75 6.73 2.54
CA GLN A 21 -7.99 7.46 2.87
C GLN A 21 -8.48 8.33 1.71
N ARG A 22 -7.56 9.05 1.05
CA ARG A 22 -7.88 9.87 -0.11
C ARG A 22 -8.35 9.02 -1.30
N GLN A 23 -7.73 7.85 -1.53
CA GLN A 23 -8.20 6.94 -2.57
C GLN A 23 -9.63 6.46 -2.29
N LEU A 24 -9.90 6.02 -1.06
CA LEU A 24 -11.20 5.53 -0.62
C LEU A 24 -12.30 6.61 -0.68
N SER A 25 -11.94 7.88 -0.43
CA SER A 25 -12.91 8.99 -0.41
C SER A 25 -13.12 9.60 -1.79
N ASN A 26 -12.05 9.84 -2.53
CA ASN A 26 -12.09 10.64 -3.77
C ASN A 26 -12.09 9.78 -5.04
N ARG A 27 -11.67 8.52 -4.94
CA ARG A 27 -11.50 7.62 -6.09
C ARG A 27 -12.15 6.26 -5.87
N ARG A 28 -13.17 6.21 -4.99
CA ARG A 28 -13.89 4.99 -4.63
C ARG A 28 -14.34 4.18 -5.85
N ASP A 29 -14.98 4.82 -6.83
CA ASP A 29 -15.48 4.13 -8.02
C ASP A 29 -14.35 3.56 -8.88
N PHE A 30 -13.21 4.26 -8.95
CA PHE A 30 -12.01 3.75 -9.62
C PHE A 30 -11.43 2.54 -8.90
N LEU A 31 -11.35 2.58 -7.56
CA LEU A 31 -10.89 1.43 -6.77
C LEU A 31 -11.83 0.23 -6.93
N MET A 32 -13.15 0.44 -6.94
CA MET A 32 -14.12 -0.62 -7.18
C MET A 32 -13.95 -1.22 -8.59
N ALA A 33 -13.75 -0.38 -9.61
CA ALA A 33 -13.47 -0.84 -10.96
C ALA A 33 -12.16 -1.64 -11.00
N GLU A 34 -11.09 -1.17 -10.36
CA GLU A 34 -9.80 -1.85 -10.29
C GLU A 34 -9.93 -3.24 -9.64
N GLN A 35 -10.71 -3.37 -8.56
CA GLN A 35 -11.01 -4.68 -7.96
C GLN A 35 -11.76 -5.60 -8.93
N ALA A 36 -12.76 -5.08 -9.65
CA ALA A 36 -13.47 -5.85 -10.67
C ALA A 36 -12.53 -6.29 -11.82
N PHE A 37 -11.63 -5.41 -12.26
CA PHE A 37 -10.62 -5.71 -13.29
C PHE A 37 -9.64 -6.80 -12.82
N ARG A 38 -9.16 -6.74 -11.57
CA ARG A 38 -8.32 -7.79 -10.99
C ARG A 38 -9.03 -9.14 -10.97
N GLN A 39 -10.30 -9.16 -10.55
CA GLN A 39 -11.08 -10.39 -10.50
C GLN A 39 -11.33 -10.97 -11.90
N GLU A 40 -11.68 -10.14 -12.88
CA GLU A 40 -11.93 -10.57 -14.26
C GLU A 40 -10.65 -11.01 -14.97
N ALA A 41 -9.50 -10.43 -14.63
CA ALA A 41 -8.20 -10.86 -15.15
C ALA A 41 -7.86 -12.32 -14.81
N LEU A 42 -8.44 -12.88 -13.75
CA LEU A 42 -8.30 -14.31 -13.44
C LEU A 42 -9.00 -15.21 -14.47
N LEU A 43 -9.98 -14.66 -15.21
CA LEU A 43 -10.80 -15.38 -16.19
C LEU A 43 -10.44 -15.02 -17.64
N CYS A 44 -9.94 -13.81 -17.89
CA CYS A 44 -9.63 -13.29 -19.22
C CYS A 44 -8.11 -13.06 -19.40
N PRO A 45 -7.39 -13.93 -20.14
CA PRO A 45 -5.93 -13.83 -20.29
C PRO A 45 -5.44 -12.50 -20.88
N ARG A 46 -6.22 -11.90 -21.79
CA ARG A 46 -5.90 -10.58 -22.38
C ARG A 46 -5.96 -9.46 -21.33
N LEU A 47 -6.85 -9.59 -20.36
CA LEU A 47 -6.97 -8.64 -19.26
C LEU A 47 -5.88 -8.87 -18.20
N ALA A 48 -5.45 -10.12 -18.01
CA ALA A 48 -4.34 -10.45 -17.11
C ALA A 48 -3.04 -9.73 -17.48
N GLU A 49 -2.74 -9.55 -18.76
CA GLU A 49 -1.56 -8.79 -19.20
C GLU A 49 -1.64 -7.31 -18.77
N LEU A 50 -2.82 -6.69 -18.89
CA LEU A 50 -3.05 -5.31 -18.47
C LEU A 50 -2.91 -5.14 -16.97
N VAL A 51 -3.50 -6.04 -16.17
CA VAL A 51 -3.40 -6.00 -14.70
C VAL A 51 -1.96 -6.18 -14.25
N LYS A 52 -1.20 -7.12 -14.85
CA LYS A 52 0.23 -7.30 -14.54
C LYS A 52 1.07 -6.06 -14.82
N LEU A 53 0.81 -5.35 -15.91
CA LEU A 53 1.52 -4.10 -16.23
C LEU A 53 1.20 -3.00 -15.20
N HIS A 54 -0.07 -2.90 -14.79
CA HIS A 54 -0.48 -1.96 -13.74
C HIS A 54 0.19 -2.27 -12.39
N GLU A 55 0.18 -3.53 -11.96
CA GLU A 55 0.87 -3.98 -10.74
C GLU A 55 2.37 -3.68 -10.78
N GLN A 56 3.02 -3.86 -11.93
CA GLN A 56 4.44 -3.53 -12.10
C GLN A 56 4.73 -2.04 -11.92
N ILE A 57 3.81 -1.14 -12.32
CA ILE A 57 3.96 0.30 -12.13
C ILE A 57 3.89 0.64 -10.64
N LEU A 58 2.90 0.10 -9.93
CA LEU A 58 2.74 0.30 -8.48
C LEU A 58 3.95 -0.24 -7.71
N LEU A 59 4.36 -1.47 -8.03
CA LEU A 59 5.50 -2.13 -7.40
C LEU A 59 6.81 -1.34 -7.64
N ARG A 60 7.02 -0.82 -8.85
CA ARG A 60 8.20 0.00 -9.16
C ARG A 60 8.20 1.29 -8.33
N GLY A 61 7.06 1.95 -8.19
CA GLY A 61 6.93 3.16 -7.36
C GLY A 61 7.21 2.87 -5.88
N ALA A 62 6.61 1.81 -5.34
CA ALA A 62 6.84 1.38 -3.96
C ALA A 62 8.32 1.01 -3.71
N CYS A 63 8.94 0.29 -4.64
CA CYS A 63 10.36 -0.09 -4.55
C CYS A 63 11.27 1.14 -4.55
N GLN A 64 11.01 2.12 -5.40
CA GLN A 64 11.78 3.37 -5.43
C GLN A 64 11.65 4.14 -4.12
N LEU A 65 10.43 4.25 -3.58
CA LEU A 65 10.19 4.89 -2.28
C LEU A 65 10.98 4.18 -1.18
N LEU A 66 10.88 2.85 -1.10
CA LEU A 66 11.54 2.03 -0.08
C LEU A 66 13.06 2.09 -0.17
N GLN A 67 13.61 2.17 -1.39
CA GLN A 67 15.03 2.40 -1.59
C GLN A 67 15.47 3.76 -1.06
N VAL A 68 14.68 4.81 -1.29
CA VAL A 68 14.98 6.18 -0.81
C VAL A 68 14.92 6.26 0.72
N VAL A 69 13.96 5.59 1.36
CA VAL A 69 13.84 5.62 2.84
C VAL A 69 14.82 4.69 3.54
N GLY A 70 15.55 3.84 2.79
CA GLY A 70 16.67 3.05 3.29
C GLY A 70 16.33 1.60 3.64
N SER A 71 15.32 1.02 2.99
CA SER A 71 15.07 -0.44 3.05
C SER A 71 16.31 -1.22 2.59
N ARG A 72 16.57 -2.35 3.27
CA ARG A 72 17.63 -3.31 2.87
C ARG A 72 17.19 -4.26 1.76
N GLN A 73 15.89 -4.45 1.59
CA GLN A 73 15.28 -5.38 0.65
C GLN A 73 14.12 -4.70 -0.09
N PRO A 74 14.38 -3.60 -0.82
CA PRO A 74 13.32 -2.71 -1.30
C PRO A 74 12.34 -3.39 -2.26
N GLN A 75 12.77 -4.41 -3.00
CA GLN A 75 11.90 -5.17 -3.89
C GLN A 75 10.89 -6.03 -3.10
N GLN A 76 11.36 -6.79 -2.12
CA GLN A 76 10.51 -7.63 -1.28
C GLN A 76 9.58 -6.77 -0.42
N ASP A 77 10.13 -5.70 0.14
CA ASP A 77 9.37 -4.75 0.94
C ASP A 77 8.29 -4.06 0.11
N ALA A 78 8.56 -3.75 -1.16
CA ALA A 78 7.54 -3.17 -2.05
C ALA A 78 6.37 -4.12 -2.29
N ILE A 79 6.63 -5.43 -2.43
CA ILE A 79 5.58 -6.44 -2.56
C ILE A 79 4.71 -6.46 -1.28
N VAL A 80 5.34 -6.48 -0.11
CA VAL A 80 4.63 -6.51 1.17
C VAL A 80 3.81 -5.23 1.38
N LEU A 81 4.39 -4.07 1.13
CA LEU A 81 3.70 -2.78 1.25
C LEU A 81 2.49 -2.70 0.31
N THR A 82 2.65 -3.15 -0.94
CA THR A 82 1.57 -3.14 -1.93
C THR A 82 0.43 -4.05 -1.50
N ALA A 83 0.73 -5.26 -1.03
CA ALA A 83 -0.29 -6.19 -0.52
C ALA A 83 -1.03 -5.64 0.72
N ILE A 84 -0.33 -4.94 1.62
CA ILE A 84 -0.94 -4.26 2.77
C ILE A 84 -1.92 -3.18 2.30
N ILE A 85 -1.50 -2.32 1.36
CA ILE A 85 -2.33 -1.24 0.82
C ILE A 85 -3.56 -1.80 0.10
N GLU A 86 -3.40 -2.80 -0.76
CA GLU A 86 -4.51 -3.44 -1.47
C GLU A 86 -5.55 -4.03 -0.50
N GLN A 87 -5.09 -4.65 0.59
CA GLN A 87 -5.99 -5.16 1.63
C GLN A 87 -6.71 -4.02 2.36
N MET A 88 -6.01 -2.93 2.70
CA MET A 88 -6.62 -1.76 3.34
C MET A 88 -7.68 -1.10 2.45
N GLU A 89 -7.39 -0.94 1.16
CA GLU A 89 -8.34 -0.43 0.18
C GLU A 89 -9.55 -1.35 0.05
N TYR A 90 -9.33 -2.67 -0.04
CA TYR A 90 -10.43 -3.63 -0.12
C TYR A 90 -11.35 -3.57 1.12
N GLN A 91 -10.77 -3.59 2.32
CA GLN A 91 -11.57 -3.46 3.56
C GLN A 91 -12.27 -2.10 3.64
N GLY A 92 -11.59 -1.02 3.26
CA GLY A 92 -12.19 0.32 3.23
C GLY A 92 -13.34 0.45 2.22
N LEU A 93 -13.28 -0.27 1.11
CA LEU A 93 -14.40 -0.38 0.17
C LEU A 93 -15.60 -1.09 0.80
N LEU A 94 -15.39 -2.15 1.57
CA LEU A 94 -16.46 -2.91 2.23
C LEU A 94 -17.11 -2.16 3.40
N GLU A 95 -16.31 -1.49 4.23
CA GLU A 95 -16.79 -0.96 5.52
C GLU A 95 -17.34 0.48 5.49
N ALA A 96 -17.34 1.14 4.33
CA ALA A 96 -17.73 2.55 4.16
C ALA A 96 -17.09 3.46 5.23
N ALA A 97 -15.76 3.61 5.16
CA ALA A 97 -14.94 4.57 5.92
C ALA A 97 -15.42 4.84 7.36
N LYS A 98 -15.41 3.81 8.22
CA LYS A 98 -15.59 4.01 9.67
C LYS A 98 -14.32 4.62 10.28
N PRO A 99 -14.43 5.61 11.19
CA PRO A 99 -13.27 6.24 11.83
C PRO A 99 -12.32 5.24 12.55
N GLN A 100 -12.85 4.12 13.04
CA GLN A 100 -12.06 3.08 13.72
C GLN A 100 -11.08 2.35 12.79
N ALA A 101 -11.38 2.28 11.48
CA ALA A 101 -10.51 1.64 10.49
C ALA A 101 -9.21 2.44 10.27
N GLU A 102 -9.23 3.76 10.49
CA GLU A 102 -8.08 4.64 10.28
C GLU A 102 -6.95 4.37 11.29
N GLY A 103 -7.30 4.25 12.57
CA GLY A 103 -6.32 3.98 13.64
C GLY A 103 -5.64 2.62 13.46
N GLN A 104 -6.39 1.61 13.02
CA GLN A 104 -5.85 0.28 12.75
C GLN A 104 -4.93 0.29 11.52
N MET A 105 -5.32 0.99 10.45
CA MET A 105 -4.51 1.13 9.24
C MET A 105 -3.14 1.77 9.55
N LEU A 106 -3.15 2.89 10.27
CA LEU A 106 -1.91 3.57 10.67
C LEU A 106 -1.03 2.65 11.53
N ALA A 107 -1.61 1.94 12.49
CA ALA A 107 -0.86 1.03 13.36
C ALA A 107 -0.15 -0.10 12.58
N ILE A 108 -0.81 -0.67 11.57
CA ILE A 108 -0.22 -1.69 10.68
C ILE A 108 0.94 -1.10 9.88
N LEU A 109 0.76 0.07 9.28
CA LEU A 109 1.79 0.74 8.49
C LEU A 109 3.02 1.13 9.33
N VAL A 110 2.79 1.69 10.52
CA VAL A 110 3.86 2.00 11.49
C VAL A 110 4.61 0.72 11.84
N ARG A 111 3.90 -0.34 12.23
CA ARG A 111 4.53 -1.62 12.58
C ARG A 111 5.41 -2.15 11.45
N TYR A 112 4.89 -2.14 10.23
CA TYR A 112 5.62 -2.62 9.06
C TYR A 112 6.86 -1.75 8.77
N LEU A 113 6.72 -0.43 8.70
CA LEU A 113 7.83 0.46 8.34
C LEU A 113 8.91 0.53 9.41
N HIS A 114 8.57 0.35 10.68
CA HIS A 114 9.58 0.16 11.73
C HIS A 114 10.38 -1.13 11.52
N LEU A 115 9.76 -2.24 11.10
CA LEU A 115 10.51 -3.45 10.78
C LEU A 115 11.43 -3.25 9.57
N VAL A 116 11.00 -2.50 8.56
CA VAL A 116 11.81 -2.22 7.37
C VAL A 116 12.99 -1.30 7.67
N LEU A 117 12.77 -0.25 8.45
CA LEU A 117 13.74 0.85 8.63
C LEU A 117 14.55 0.77 9.92
N ALA A 118 14.01 0.13 10.96
CA ALA A 118 14.63 0.01 12.27
C ALA A 118 15.15 -1.40 12.59
N ALA A 119 15.03 -2.37 11.68
CA ALA A 119 15.77 -3.63 11.81
C ALA A 119 17.28 -3.33 11.71
N GLU A 120 17.99 -3.53 12.82
CA GLU A 120 19.45 -3.57 12.90
C GLU A 120 20.03 -4.83 12.27
#